data_AF-A0A6N8GLF5-F1
#
_entry.id   AF-A0A6N8GLF5-F1
#
_cell.length_a   1.000
_cell.length_b   1.000
_cell.length_c   1.000
_cell.angle_alpha   90.00
_cell.angle_beta   90.00
_cell.angle_gamma   90.00
#
_symmetry.space_group_name_H-M   'P 1'
#
loop_
_entity.id
_entity.type
_entity.pdbx_description
1 polymer ?
#
loop_
_entity_poly.entity_id
_entity_poly.type
_entity_poly.pdbx_seq_one_letter_code
_entity_poly.pdbx_strand_id
1 'polypeptide(L)'
;MTGLRGAALLEVLSAAATNTGVALVVAALLIRCLYLGWHRTEALHVLTDGKSCLRWHTTRYEIHEEPWPDPPAPVPAPGAEVTVYYRVRDPHRWALTAPYRMTRWLFWTGAVLTVIGLLLPLLLG
;
A
#
# COMPACT_ATOMS: atom_id res chain seq x y z
N MET A 1 11.95 -41.35 -24.47
CA MET A 1 11.58 -40.00 -24.99
C MET A 1 10.67 -39.20 -24.05
N THR A 2 10.27 -39.71 -22.87
CA THR A 2 9.36 -39.03 -21.93
C THR A 2 10.07 -38.05 -20.98
N GLY A 3 11.33 -38.32 -20.59
CA GLY A 3 12.09 -37.45 -19.66
C GLY A 3 12.40 -36.05 -20.22
N LEU A 4 12.71 -35.95 -21.52
CA LEU A 4 13.08 -34.68 -22.17
C LEU A 4 11.89 -33.70 -22.28
N ARG A 5 10.65 -34.22 -22.38
CA ARG A 5 9.42 -33.42 -22.37
C ARG A 5 9.10 -32.89 -20.97
N GLY A 6 9.36 -33.67 -19.92
CA GLY A 6 9.14 -33.28 -18.53
C GLY A 6 10.08 -32.18 -18.07
N ALA A 7 11.38 -32.32 -18.38
CA ALA A 7 12.39 -31.31 -18.06
C ALA A 7 12.12 -29.96 -18.75
N ALA A 8 11.82 -29.97 -20.05
CA ALA A 8 11.47 -28.75 -20.79
C ALA A 8 10.19 -28.08 -20.25
N LEU A 9 9.18 -28.86 -19.82
CA LEU A 9 7.98 -28.33 -19.18
C LEU A 9 8.29 -27.66 -17.84
N LEU A 10 9.12 -28.27 -17.00
CA LEU A 10 9.56 -27.71 -15.73
C LEU A 10 10.34 -26.41 -15.92
N GLU A 11 11.20 -26.36 -16.94
CA GLU A 11 12.00 -25.18 -17.27
C GLU A 11 11.11 -24.01 -17.72
N VAL A 12 10.14 -24.26 -18.60
CA VAL A 12 9.17 -23.25 -19.04
C VAL A 12 8.29 -22.78 -17.88
N LEU A 13 7.79 -23.68 -17.03
CA LEU A 13 6.96 -23.32 -15.88
C LEU A 13 7.75 -22.54 -14.82
N SER A 14 8.99 -22.93 -14.55
CA SER A 14 9.90 -22.21 -13.64
C SER A 14 10.24 -20.82 -14.19
N ALA A 15 10.56 -20.70 -15.48
CA ALA A 15 10.85 -19.42 -16.12
C ALA A 15 9.63 -18.49 -16.12
N ALA A 16 8.44 -19.03 -16.44
CA ALA A 16 7.20 -18.27 -16.42
C ALA A 16 6.83 -17.81 -15.00
N ALA A 17 6.95 -18.71 -14.00
CA ALA A 17 6.68 -18.38 -12.60
C ALA A 17 7.66 -17.32 -12.06
N THR A 18 8.96 -17.47 -12.37
CA THR A 18 10.00 -16.52 -11.95
C THR A 18 9.79 -15.15 -12.58
N ASN A 19 9.58 -15.08 -13.90
CA ASN A 19 9.34 -13.81 -14.60
C ASN A 19 8.08 -13.11 -14.10
N THR A 20 7.00 -13.86 -13.89
CA THR A 20 5.74 -13.31 -13.35
C THR A 20 5.94 -12.82 -11.91
N GLY A 21 6.63 -13.60 -11.07
CA GLY A 21 6.94 -13.23 -9.70
C GLY A 21 7.77 -11.95 -9.62
N VAL A 22 8.84 -11.85 -10.41
CA VAL A 22 9.71 -10.66 -10.49
C VAL A 22 8.92 -9.45 -10.96
N ALA A 23 8.08 -9.59 -12.00
CA ALA A 23 7.25 -8.50 -12.49
C ALA A 23 6.29 -7.97 -11.40
N LEU A 24 5.67 -8.87 -10.62
CA LEU A 24 4.79 -8.49 -9.50
C LEU A 24 5.56 -7.78 -8.39
N VAL A 25 6.77 -8.25 -8.04
CA VAL A 25 7.63 -7.60 -7.05
C VAL A 25 8.02 -6.20 -7.51
N VAL A 26 8.46 -6.05 -8.77
CA VAL A 26 8.82 -4.75 -9.35
C VAL A 26 7.63 -3.81 -9.35
N ALA A 27 6.44 -4.27 -9.77
CA ALA A 27 5.22 -3.48 -9.73
C ALA A 27 4.89 -3.03 -8.29
N ALA A 28 5.00 -3.92 -7.30
CA ALA A 28 4.77 -3.59 -5.91
C ALA A 28 5.79 -2.56 -5.37
N LEU A 29 7.05 -2.64 -5.79
CA LEU A 29 8.09 -1.67 -5.44
C LEU A 29 7.84 -0.31 -6.08
N LEU A 30 7.43 -0.27 -7.35
CA LEU A 30 7.06 0.98 -8.03
C LEU A 30 5.88 1.65 -7.34
N ILE A 31 4.83 0.88 -7.03
CA ILE A 31 3.70 1.36 -6.23
C ILE A 31 4.22 1.88 -4.88
N ARG A 32 5.07 1.14 -4.17
CA ARG A 32 5.64 1.59 -2.90
C ARG A 32 6.45 2.89 -3.05
N CYS A 33 7.19 3.09 -4.14
CA CYS A 33 7.90 4.33 -4.44
C CYS A 33 6.95 5.51 -4.67
N LEU A 34 5.84 5.30 -5.36
CA LEU A 34 4.81 6.33 -5.55
C LEU A 34 4.12 6.69 -4.22
N TYR A 35 3.94 5.72 -3.33
CA TYR A 35 3.24 5.90 -2.05
C TYR A 35 4.16 6.14 -0.84
N LEU A 36 5.49 6.13 -1.02
CA LEU A 36 6.49 6.35 0.04
C LEU A 36 6.33 7.70 0.76
N GLY A 37 5.66 8.66 0.12
CA GLY A 37 5.37 9.97 0.68
C GLY A 37 4.12 10.05 1.54
N TRP A 38 3.33 8.98 1.69
CA TRP A 38 2.13 9.00 2.53
C TRP A 38 2.46 8.62 3.97
N HIS A 39 1.97 9.42 4.91
CA HIS A 39 2.17 9.23 6.33
C HIS A 39 0.82 9.07 7.03
N ARG A 40 0.75 8.13 7.97
CA ARG A 40 -0.40 7.99 8.87
C ARG A 40 -0.22 8.96 10.05
N THR A 41 -1.28 9.65 10.43
CA THR A 41 -1.35 10.46 11.64
C THR A 41 -2.74 10.40 12.25
N GLU A 42 -2.84 10.76 13.53
CA GLU A 42 -4.11 11.02 14.20
C GLU A 42 -4.45 12.50 13.99
N ALA A 43 -5.66 12.76 13.49
CA ALA A 43 -6.24 14.07 13.34
C ALA A 43 -7.37 14.21 14.36
N LEU A 44 -7.48 15.38 14.97
CA LEU A 44 -8.57 15.73 15.85
C LEU A 44 -9.69 16.35 15.03
N HIS A 45 -10.92 15.92 15.29
CA HIS A 45 -12.10 16.60 14.79
C HIS A 45 -12.30 17.90 15.57
N VAL A 46 -12.28 19.03 14.86
CA VAL A 46 -12.51 20.36 15.42
C VAL A 46 -13.74 20.95 14.75
N LEU A 47 -14.54 21.70 15.51
CA LEU A 47 -15.65 22.46 14.96
C LEU A 47 -15.24 23.93 14.86
N THR A 48 -15.03 24.41 13.63
CA THR A 48 -14.62 25.79 13.35
C THR A 48 -15.78 26.50 12.65
N ASP A 49 -16.36 27.54 13.27
CA ASP A 49 -17.54 28.27 12.76
C ASP A 49 -18.73 27.36 12.37
N GLY A 50 -18.95 26.29 13.14
CA GLY A 50 -20.02 25.32 12.87
C GLY A 50 -19.72 24.33 11.74
N LYS A 51 -18.53 24.37 11.15
CA LYS A 51 -18.06 23.41 10.14
C LYS A 51 -17.11 22.40 10.77
N SER A 52 -17.25 21.14 10.37
CA SER A 52 -16.30 20.09 10.74
C SER A 52 -14.97 20.30 10.03
N CYS A 53 -13.90 20.34 10.81
CA CYS A 53 -12.53 20.47 10.36
C CYS A 53 -11.69 19.34 10.97
N LEU A 54 -10.67 18.91 10.25
CA LEU A 54 -9.67 17.95 10.73
C LEU A 54 -8.38 18.71 11.00
N ARG A 55 -7.86 18.56 12.21
CA ARG A 55 -6.60 19.18 12.62
C ARG A 55 -5.58 18.12 12.98
N TRP A 56 -4.42 18.12 12.37
CA TRP A 56 -3.35 17.18 12.69
C TRP A 56 -1.99 17.85 12.72
N HIS A 57 -1.04 17.15 13.34
CA HIS A 57 0.36 17.56 13.33
C HIS A 57 1.09 16.88 12.18
N THR A 58 1.84 17.66 11.40
CA THR A 58 2.73 17.11 10.40
C THR A 58 4.00 16.57 11.05
N THR A 59 4.79 15.80 10.30
CA THR A 59 6.12 15.32 10.73
C THR A 59 7.11 16.45 11.03
N ARG A 60 6.80 17.69 10.64
CA ARG A 60 7.59 18.89 10.92
C ARG A 60 7.07 19.68 12.14
N TYR A 61 6.19 19.08 12.94
CA TYR A 61 5.51 19.73 14.06
C TYR A 61 4.64 20.94 13.67
N GLU A 62 4.32 21.08 12.39
CA GLU A 62 3.38 22.10 11.93
C GLU A 62 1.96 21.62 12.14
N ILE A 63 1.09 22.54 12.52
CA ILE A 63 -0.34 22.27 12.69
C ILE A 63 -1.02 22.52 11.37
N HIS A 64 -1.67 21.50 10.84
CA HIS A 64 -2.45 21.59 9.62
C HIS A 64 -3.93 21.42 9.95
N GLU A 65 -4.76 22.27 9.35
CA GLU A 65 -6.22 22.23 9.51
C GLU A 65 -6.86 22.27 8.13
N GLU A 66 -7.71 21.28 7.85
CA GLU A 66 -8.43 21.17 6.58
C GLU A 66 -9.92 20.94 6.85
N PRO A 67 -10.82 21.52 6.05
CA PRO A 67 -12.25 21.26 6.16
C PRO A 67 -12.56 19.79 5.91
N TRP A 68 -13.50 19.24 6.68
CA TRP A 68 -14.01 17.89 6.53
C TRP A 68 -15.42 17.95 5.93
N PRO A 69 -15.55 17.94 4.59
CA PRO A 69 -16.84 18.17 3.93
C PRO A 69 -17.84 17.05 4.18
N ASP A 70 -17.39 15.79 4.19
CA ASP A 70 -18.24 14.61 4.36
C ASP A 70 -17.83 13.81 5.62
N PRO A 71 -18.21 14.26 6.83
CA PRO A 71 -18.00 13.47 8.04
C PRO A 71 -18.91 12.24 8.06
N PRO A 72 -18.46 11.12 8.64
CA PRO A 72 -19.28 9.93 8.79
C PRO A 72 -20.50 10.23 9.67
N ALA A 73 -21.60 9.52 9.43
CA ALA A 73 -22.80 9.59 10.27
C ALA A 73 -22.80 8.41 11.27
N PRO A 74 -22.89 8.65 12.59
CA PRO A 74 -22.98 9.96 13.26
C PRO A 74 -21.65 10.72 13.26
N VAL A 75 -21.73 12.06 13.17
CA VAL A 75 -20.55 12.93 13.19
C VAL A 75 -19.79 12.70 14.50
N PRO A 76 -18.48 12.45 14.47
CA PRO A 76 -17.69 12.27 15.68
C PRO A 76 -17.80 13.49 16.59
N ALA A 77 -17.75 13.30 17.91
CA ALA A 77 -17.72 14.43 18.82
C ALA A 77 -16.51 15.36 18.52
N PRO A 78 -16.62 16.67 18.74
CA PRO A 78 -15.45 17.55 18.74
C PRO A 78 -14.40 17.04 19.73
N GLY A 79 -13.14 16.99 19.30
CA GLY A 79 -12.04 16.39 20.04
C GLY A 79 -11.85 14.89 19.81
N ALA A 80 -12.72 14.23 19.04
CA ALA A 80 -12.52 12.83 18.66
C ALA A 80 -11.31 12.67 17.73
N GLU A 81 -10.55 11.60 17.95
CA GLU A 81 -9.42 11.23 17.10
C GLU A 81 -9.89 10.45 15.87
N VAL A 82 -9.38 10.85 14.71
CA VAL A 82 -9.67 10.29 13.40
C VAL A 82 -8.33 9.98 12.72
N THR A 83 -8.16 8.75 12.22
CA THR A 83 -6.93 8.42 11.48
C THR A 83 -6.98 9.07 10.09
N VAL A 84 -5.95 9.86 9.76
CA VAL A 84 -5.77 10.49 8.47
C VAL A 84 -4.44 10.04 7.86
N TYR A 85 -4.43 9.87 6.54
CA TYR A 85 -3.24 9.65 5.74
C TYR A 85 -2.99 10.92 4.93
N TYR A 86 -1.82 11.53 5.04
CA TYR A 86 -1.47 12.73 4.28
C TYR A 86 -0.14 12.56 3.55
N ARG A 87 0.10 13.33 2.49
CA ARG A 87 1.38 13.31 1.78
C ARG A 87 2.38 14.27 2.44
N VAL A 88 3.53 13.78 2.87
CA VAL A 88 4.55 14.58 3.59
C VAL A 88 5.04 15.79 2.78
N ARG A 89 5.15 15.65 1.45
CA ARG A 89 5.58 16.74 0.55
C ARG A 89 4.45 17.73 0.22
N ASP A 90 3.20 17.36 0.46
CA ASP A 90 2.01 18.14 0.10
C ASP A 90 0.88 17.81 1.09
N PRO A 91 0.89 18.41 2.29
CA PRO A 91 -0.03 18.06 3.38
C PRO A 91 -1.52 18.28 3.06
N HIS A 92 -1.82 19.16 2.10
CA HIS A 92 -3.17 19.38 1.58
C HIS A 92 -3.75 18.16 0.88
N ARG A 93 -2.90 17.23 0.39
CA ARG A 93 -3.36 15.92 -0.08
C ARG A 93 -3.48 14.95 1.08
N TRP A 94 -4.72 14.72 1.49
CA TRP A 94 -5.05 13.79 2.55
C TRP A 94 -6.18 12.82 2.16
N ALA A 95 -6.29 11.73 2.90
CA ALA A 95 -7.30 10.68 2.73
C ALA A 95 -7.61 10.02 4.08
N LEU A 96 -8.87 9.62 4.29
CA LEU A 96 -9.31 8.89 5.50
C LEU A 96 -8.98 7.39 5.41
N THR A 97 -8.80 6.88 4.20
CA THR A 97 -8.45 5.49 3.94
C THR A 97 -6.99 5.38 3.51
N ALA A 98 -6.34 4.30 3.94
CA ALA A 98 -4.96 4.02 3.55
C ALA A 98 -4.89 3.78 2.03
N PRO A 99 -4.16 4.59 1.25
CA PRO A 99 -4.15 4.47 -0.20
C PRO A 99 -3.44 3.20 -0.71
N TYR A 100 -2.71 2.48 0.15
CA TYR A 100 -1.84 1.37 -0.21
C TYR A 100 -2.21 0.02 0.44
N ARG A 101 -3.45 -0.15 0.94
CA ARG A 101 -3.87 -1.40 1.62
C ARG A 101 -3.60 -2.67 0.81
N MET A 102 -3.73 -2.61 -0.52
CA MET A 102 -3.53 -3.77 -1.41
C MET A 102 -2.07 -3.98 -1.85
N THR A 103 -1.19 -2.99 -1.77
CA THR A 103 0.21 -3.09 -2.22
C THR A 103 0.98 -4.17 -1.47
N ARG A 104 0.69 -4.33 -0.17
CA ARG A 104 1.36 -5.34 0.67
C ARG A 104 1.04 -6.76 0.20
N TRP A 105 -0.22 -7.02 -0.16
CA TRP A 105 -0.63 -8.32 -0.71
C TRP A 105 0.04 -8.58 -2.05
N LEU A 106 0.10 -7.57 -2.94
CA LEU A 106 0.77 -7.68 -4.23
C LEU A 106 2.26 -8.04 -4.11
N PHE A 107 2.95 -7.43 -3.13
CA PHE A 107 4.35 -7.75 -2.85
C PHE A 107 4.52 -9.20 -2.38
N TRP A 108 3.70 -9.64 -1.42
CA TRP A 108 3.80 -11.00 -0.87
C TRP A 108 3.46 -12.07 -1.91
N THR A 109 2.43 -11.86 -2.73
CA THR A 109 2.09 -12.81 -3.80
C THR A 109 3.21 -12.90 -4.84
N GLY A 110 3.77 -11.77 -5.26
CA GLY A 110 4.93 -11.73 -6.15
C GLY A 110 6.16 -12.41 -5.56
N ALA A 111 6.46 -12.15 -4.28
CA ALA A 111 7.60 -12.75 -3.60
C ALA A 111 7.46 -14.28 -3.49
N VAL A 112 6.28 -14.78 -3.12
CA VAL A 112 6.00 -16.22 -3.05
C VAL A 112 6.13 -16.88 -4.42
N LEU A 113 5.56 -16.29 -5.47
CA LEU A 113 5.71 -16.78 -6.85
C LEU A 113 7.17 -16.83 -7.31
N THR A 114 7.96 -15.81 -6.96
CA THR A 114 9.39 -15.75 -7.28
C THR A 114 10.15 -16.86 -6.57
N VAL A 115 9.90 -17.06 -5.27
CA VAL A 115 10.55 -18.10 -4.47
C VAL A 115 10.17 -19.50 -4.99
N ILE A 116 8.90 -19.74 -5.31
CA ILE A 116 8.46 -21.01 -5.89
C ILE A 116 9.13 -21.25 -7.24
N GLY A 117 9.15 -20.25 -8.13
CA GLY A 117 9.78 -20.36 -9.45
C GLY A 117 11.27 -20.69 -9.37
N LEU A 118 11.98 -20.13 -8.38
CA LEU A 118 13.41 -20.36 -8.15
C LEU A 118 13.69 -21.72 -7.51
N LEU A 119 12.82 -22.20 -6.61
CA LEU A 119 12.97 -23.47 -5.92
C LEU A 119 12.50 -24.68 -6.74
N LEU A 120 11.56 -24.49 -7.68
CA LEU A 120 11.04 -25.55 -8.53
C LEU A 120 12.14 -26.37 -9.26
N PRO A 121 13.11 -25.74 -9.95
CA PRO A 121 14.19 -26.48 -10.62
C PRO A 121 15.22 -27.07 -9.66
N LEU A 122 15.35 -26.54 -8.44
CA LEU A 122 16.26 -27.07 -7.40
C LEU A 122 15.69 -28.30 -6.68
N LEU A 123 14.37 -28.39 -6.55
CA LEU A 123 13.67 -29.46 -5.84
C LEU A 123 13.27 -30.63 -6.75
N LEU A 124 13.06 -30.37 -8.05
CA LEU A 124 12.52 -31.33 -9.01
C LEU A 124 13.44 -31.57 -10.22
N GLY A 125 14.59 -30.89 -10.30
CA GLY A 125 15.66 -31.13 -11.26
C GLY A 125 16.69 -32.11 -10.72
#